data_AF-A0A1A8Z9D0-F1
#
_entry.id   AF-A0A1A8Z9D0-F1
#
_cell.length_a   1.000
_cell.length_b   1.000
_cell.length_c   1.000
_cell.angle_alpha   90.00
_cell.angle_beta   90.00
_cell.angle_gamma   90.00
#
_symmetry.space_group_name_H-M   'P 1'
#
loop_
_entity.id
_entity.type
_entity.pdbx_description
1 polymer ?
#
loop_
_entity_poly.entity_id
_entity_poly.type
_entity_poly.pdbx_seq_one_letter_code
_entity_poly.pdbx_strand_id
1 'polypeptide(L)'
;MEARSRRTRRRLWWAAALVVVVLAAGAVAALAYPSVAAATCPRCYGLEPVRDGLYAERGLSTADRQRLVETYQEAVRRVDGFYGGRRSKPVVLACVTAGCYRRIGGGGERGIAILDRAVLLSPRGIDPVIAAHELSHVEFHERLGSRREQVPQWFDEGLAVLVAGDARYLLPSTAGDRCRDSAPGPLPRTHPQWLAAATADEQVYARAACRVFRWTAARGGDRAVLDLVDRLRRGERFTDLVED
;
A
#
# COMPACT_ATOMS: atom_id res chain seq x y z
N MET A 1 3.98 -23.23 56.27
CA MET A 1 3.80 -23.63 54.84
C MET A 1 2.56 -23.03 54.19
N GLU A 2 1.45 -22.86 54.90
CA GLU A 2 0.15 -22.46 54.34
C GLU A 2 0.09 -21.02 53.76
N ALA A 3 0.71 -20.04 54.43
CA ALA A 3 0.75 -18.65 53.94
C ALA A 3 1.54 -18.49 52.63
N ARG A 4 2.58 -19.31 52.42
CA ARG A 4 3.37 -19.35 51.19
C ARG A 4 2.52 -19.88 50.03
N SER A 5 1.72 -20.93 50.26
CA SER A 5 0.76 -21.51 49.31
C SER A 5 -0.33 -20.52 48.86
N ARG A 6 -0.95 -19.77 49.79
CA ARG A 6 -1.98 -18.75 49.46
C ARG A 6 -1.42 -17.59 48.63
N ARG A 7 -0.19 -17.16 48.90
CA ARG A 7 0.50 -16.09 48.15
C ARG A 7 0.84 -16.52 46.72
N THR A 8 1.25 -17.78 46.53
CA THR A 8 1.52 -18.35 45.20
C THR A 8 0.24 -18.52 44.38
N ARG A 9 -0.86 -19.00 44.99
CA ARG A 9 -2.17 -19.06 44.31
C ARG A 9 -2.66 -17.69 43.87
N ARG A 10 -2.57 -16.67 44.72
CA ARG A 10 -2.97 -15.30 44.38
C ARG A 10 -2.14 -14.72 43.23
N ARG A 11 -0.83 -15.01 43.17
CA ARG A 11 0.04 -14.64 42.03
C ARG A 11 -0.36 -15.34 40.74
N LEU A 12 -0.70 -16.63 40.81
CA LEU A 12 -1.20 -17.40 39.66
C LEU A 12 -2.53 -16.84 39.14
N TRP A 13 -3.45 -16.47 40.02
CA TRP A 13 -4.71 -15.81 39.65
C TRP A 13 -4.49 -14.46 38.98
N TRP A 14 -3.59 -13.62 39.51
CA TRP A 14 -3.25 -12.35 38.87
C TRP A 14 -2.57 -12.54 37.52
N ALA A 15 -1.68 -13.52 37.39
CA ALA A 15 -1.06 -13.86 36.12
C ALA A 15 -2.10 -14.35 35.09
N ALA A 16 -3.02 -15.23 35.50
CA ALA A 16 -4.10 -15.70 34.64
C ALA A 16 -5.04 -14.55 34.23
N ALA A 17 -5.43 -13.68 35.17
CA ALA A 17 -6.24 -12.50 34.88
C ALA A 17 -5.55 -11.55 33.90
N LEU A 18 -4.24 -11.31 34.08
CA LEU A 18 -3.46 -10.49 33.15
C LEU A 18 -3.42 -11.11 31.75
N VAL A 19 -3.21 -12.42 31.64
CA VAL A 19 -3.24 -13.14 30.36
C VAL A 19 -4.60 -12.96 29.67
N VAL A 20 -5.71 -13.13 30.40
CA VAL A 20 -7.06 -12.92 29.86
C VAL A 20 -7.24 -11.49 29.36
N VAL A 21 -6.81 -10.48 30.12
CA VAL A 21 -6.89 -9.07 29.71
C VAL A 21 -6.09 -8.80 28.44
N VAL A 22 -4.86 -9.32 28.34
CA VAL A 22 -4.01 -9.17 27.16
C VAL A 22 -4.64 -9.83 25.93
N LEU A 23 -5.20 -11.05 26.09
CA LEU A 23 -5.88 -11.75 25.01
C LEU A 23 -7.15 -10.99 24.55
N ALA A 24 -7.94 -10.48 25.48
CA ALA A 24 -9.12 -9.69 25.18
C ALA A 24 -8.76 -8.39 24.44
N ALA A 25 -7.73 -7.67 24.91
CA ALA A 25 -7.22 -6.48 24.23
C ALA A 25 -6.72 -6.78 22.81
N GLY A 26 -6.00 -7.89 22.63
CA GLY A 26 -5.55 -8.36 21.33
C GLY A 26 -6.69 -8.68 20.38
N ALA A 27 -7.75 -9.34 20.87
CA ALA A 27 -8.94 -9.63 20.07
C ALA A 27 -9.69 -8.37 19.65
N VAL A 28 -9.86 -7.40 20.56
CA VAL A 28 -10.48 -6.10 20.24
C VAL A 28 -9.66 -5.34 19.19
N ALA A 29 -8.33 -5.31 19.33
CA ALA A 29 -7.46 -4.67 18.35
C ALA A 29 -7.55 -5.33 16.97
N ALA A 30 -7.61 -6.67 16.91
CA ALA A 30 -7.76 -7.39 15.65
C ALA A 30 -9.10 -7.12 14.94
N LEU A 31 -10.17 -6.89 15.70
CA LEU A 31 -11.48 -6.50 15.18
C LEU A 31 -11.51 -5.05 14.69
N ALA A 32 -10.82 -4.14 15.39
CA ALA A 32 -10.73 -2.73 15.00
C ALA A 32 -9.83 -2.50 13.77
N TYR A 33 -8.80 -3.33 13.57
CA TYR A 33 -7.83 -3.19 12.49
C TYR A 33 -7.64 -4.50 11.71
N PRO A 34 -8.69 -4.99 11.01
CA PRO A 34 -8.67 -6.27 10.32
C PRO A 34 -7.55 -6.38 9.27
N SER A 35 -7.21 -5.30 8.57
CA SER A 35 -6.13 -5.29 7.57
C SER A 35 -4.75 -5.55 8.19
N VAL A 36 -4.47 -4.95 9.34
CA VAL A 36 -3.21 -5.16 10.07
C VAL A 36 -3.13 -6.57 10.64
N ALA A 37 -4.24 -7.04 11.23
CA ALA A 37 -4.32 -8.38 11.77
C ALA A 37 -4.21 -9.46 10.67
N ALA A 38 -4.82 -9.25 9.51
CA ALA A 38 -4.70 -10.13 8.35
C ALA A 38 -3.27 -10.15 7.78
N ALA A 39 -2.59 -9.00 7.72
CA ALA A 39 -1.18 -8.95 7.32
C ALA A 39 -0.26 -9.68 8.31
N THR A 40 -0.60 -9.65 9.60
CA THR A 40 0.17 -10.32 10.67
C THR A 40 -0.04 -11.83 10.67
N CYS A 41 -1.28 -12.29 10.45
CA CYS A 41 -1.60 -13.72 10.33
C CYS A 41 -2.53 -13.99 9.14
N PRO A 42 -2.01 -14.06 7.90
CA PRO A 42 -2.84 -14.30 6.72
C PRO A 42 -3.67 -15.59 6.83
N ARG A 43 -3.07 -16.64 7.41
CA ARG A 43 -3.74 -17.93 7.63
C ARG A 43 -4.94 -17.83 8.57
N CYS A 44 -4.90 -16.96 9.60
CA CYS A 44 -6.02 -16.74 10.51
C CYS A 44 -7.24 -16.15 9.78
N TYR A 45 -7.03 -15.50 8.63
CA TYR A 45 -8.05 -14.85 7.82
C TYR A 45 -8.50 -15.67 6.60
N GLY A 46 -8.06 -16.93 6.49
CA GLY A 46 -8.43 -17.77 5.37
C GLY A 46 -7.60 -17.54 4.12
N LEU A 47 -6.34 -17.14 4.27
CA LEU A 47 -5.37 -17.03 3.19
C LEU A 47 -4.28 -18.11 3.32
N GLU A 48 -3.74 -18.56 2.20
CA GLU A 48 -2.65 -19.53 2.09
C GLU A 48 -1.47 -18.94 1.32
N PRO A 49 -0.23 -19.33 1.65
CA PRO A 49 0.94 -18.86 0.91
C PRO A 49 0.91 -19.40 -0.52
N VAL A 50 1.03 -18.49 -1.47
CA VAL A 50 1.23 -18.82 -2.89
C VAL A 50 2.71 -18.89 -3.20
N ARG A 51 3.48 -17.93 -2.70
CA ARG A 51 4.94 -17.82 -2.78
C ARG A 51 5.41 -16.85 -1.69
N ASP A 52 6.72 -16.65 -1.57
CA ASP A 52 7.29 -15.70 -0.61
C ASP A 52 6.65 -14.31 -0.75
N GLY A 53 6.09 -13.83 0.35
CA GLY A 53 5.43 -12.52 0.44
C GLY A 53 4.04 -12.43 -0.21
N LEU A 54 3.50 -13.49 -0.83
CA LEU A 54 2.20 -13.47 -1.50
C LEU A 54 1.27 -14.56 -0.95
N TYR A 55 0.13 -14.13 -0.45
CA TYR A 55 -0.92 -14.97 0.11
C TYR A 55 -2.22 -14.79 -0.68
N ALA A 56 -2.99 -15.86 -0.83
CA ALA A 56 -4.26 -15.83 -1.54
C ALA A 56 -5.36 -16.56 -0.78
N GLU A 57 -6.61 -16.26 -1.09
CA GLU A 57 -7.77 -17.00 -0.59
C GLU A 57 -7.59 -18.53 -0.72
N ARG A 58 -8.03 -19.30 0.27
CA ARG A 58 -7.91 -20.77 0.18
C ARG A 58 -8.74 -21.32 -0.96
N GLY A 59 -8.28 -22.43 -1.54
CA GLY A 59 -9.04 -23.16 -2.57
C GLY A 59 -9.01 -22.51 -3.96
N LEU A 60 -8.03 -21.64 -4.24
CA LEU A 60 -7.76 -21.18 -5.60
C LEU A 60 -7.54 -22.37 -6.55
N SER A 61 -8.08 -22.28 -7.76
CA SER A 61 -7.74 -23.21 -8.82
C SER A 61 -6.25 -23.06 -9.20
N THR A 62 -5.66 -24.09 -9.80
CA THR A 62 -4.27 -24.01 -10.31
C THR A 62 -4.11 -22.85 -11.30
N ALA A 63 -5.13 -22.61 -12.14
CA ALA A 63 -5.13 -21.52 -13.11
C ALA A 63 -5.18 -20.14 -12.44
N ASP A 64 -6.04 -19.96 -11.43
CA ASP A 64 -6.13 -18.67 -10.71
C ASP A 64 -4.87 -18.41 -9.90
N ARG A 65 -4.28 -19.45 -9.29
CA ARG A 65 -3.00 -19.36 -8.59
C ARG A 65 -1.88 -18.92 -9.53
N GLN A 66 -1.81 -19.52 -10.73
CA GLN A 66 -0.83 -19.15 -11.73
C GLN A 66 -1.02 -17.70 -12.22
N ARG A 67 -2.26 -17.31 -12.54
CA ARG A 67 -2.60 -15.94 -12.93
C ARG A 67 -2.20 -14.92 -11.87
N LEU A 68 -2.46 -15.23 -10.59
CA LEU A 68 -2.07 -14.34 -9.49
C LEU A 68 -0.54 -14.21 -9.38
N VAL A 69 0.21 -15.30 -9.56
CA VAL A 69 1.68 -15.24 -9.57
C VAL A 69 2.20 -14.37 -10.72
N GLU A 70 1.64 -14.53 -11.92
CA GLU A 70 2.00 -13.73 -13.10
C GLU A 70 1.68 -12.24 -12.88
N THR A 71 0.50 -11.94 -12.35
CA THR A 71 0.09 -10.59 -11.97
C THR A 71 1.07 -9.97 -10.98
N TYR A 72 1.40 -10.69 -9.92
CA TYR A 72 2.35 -10.22 -8.92
C TYR A 72 3.73 -9.99 -9.52
N GLN A 73 4.24 -10.92 -10.35
CA GLN A 73 5.55 -10.77 -10.98
C GLN A 73 5.62 -9.58 -11.94
N GLU A 74 4.57 -9.34 -12.72
CA GLU A 74 4.50 -8.18 -13.60
C GLU A 74 4.45 -6.87 -12.81
N ALA A 75 3.66 -6.81 -11.74
CA ALA A 75 3.62 -5.66 -10.86
C ALA A 75 5.00 -5.36 -10.24
N VAL A 76 5.67 -6.41 -9.75
CA VAL A 76 7.04 -6.31 -9.21
C VAL A 76 8.02 -5.80 -10.26
N ARG A 77 7.98 -6.31 -11.50
CA ARG A 77 8.85 -5.85 -12.58
C ARG A 77 8.70 -4.36 -12.87
N ARG A 78 7.48 -3.83 -12.84
CA ARG A 78 7.22 -2.39 -13.07
C ARG A 78 7.83 -1.53 -11.97
N VAL A 79 7.59 -1.89 -10.71
CA VAL A 79 8.12 -1.15 -9.57
C VAL A 79 9.65 -1.27 -9.51
N ASP A 80 10.21 -2.47 -9.72
CA ASP A 80 11.66 -2.67 -9.80
C ASP A 80 12.28 -1.87 -10.95
N GLY A 81 11.63 -1.86 -12.13
CA GLY A 81 12.09 -1.12 -13.30
C GLY A 81 12.19 0.38 -13.06
N PHE A 82 11.21 0.98 -12.38
CA PHE A 82 11.20 2.39 -12.05
C PHE A 82 12.23 2.75 -10.98
N TYR A 83 12.29 1.99 -9.88
CA TYR A 83 13.12 2.33 -8.72
C TYR A 83 14.57 1.78 -8.77
N GLY A 84 14.91 0.99 -9.79
CA GLY A 84 16.19 0.27 -9.87
C GLY A 84 16.27 -0.90 -8.90
N GLY A 85 15.15 -1.59 -8.68
CA GLY A 85 14.95 -2.64 -7.68
C GLY A 85 14.30 -2.12 -6.40
N ARG A 86 13.52 -2.96 -5.72
CA ARG A 86 12.81 -2.63 -4.47
C ARG A 86 13.62 -2.83 -3.19
N ARG A 87 13.33 -1.99 -2.19
CA ARG A 87 13.77 -2.14 -0.79
C ARG A 87 12.66 -2.78 0.07
N SER A 88 11.41 -2.48 -0.24
CA SER A 88 10.25 -2.96 0.48
C SER A 88 10.03 -4.47 0.27
N LYS A 89 9.48 -5.12 1.30
CA LYS A 89 9.08 -6.54 1.27
C LYS A 89 7.68 -6.71 1.88
N PRO A 90 6.65 -6.08 1.29
CA PRO A 90 5.31 -6.13 1.86
C PRO A 90 4.72 -7.54 1.77
N VAL A 91 3.86 -7.86 2.73
CA VAL A 91 2.95 -8.99 2.61
C VAL A 91 1.81 -8.60 1.66
N VAL A 92 1.62 -9.36 0.58
CA VAL A 92 0.51 -9.17 -0.35
C VAL A 92 -0.60 -10.18 -0.05
N LEU A 93 -1.81 -9.68 0.18
CA LEU A 93 -3.01 -10.45 0.49
C LEU A 93 -3.99 -10.34 -0.68
N ALA A 94 -4.16 -11.41 -1.45
CA ALA A 94 -5.04 -11.43 -2.61
C ALA A 94 -6.35 -12.20 -2.33
N CYS A 95 -7.48 -11.53 -2.50
CA CYS A 95 -8.79 -12.14 -2.38
C CYS A 95 -9.46 -12.26 -3.76
N VAL A 96 -9.90 -13.46 -4.11
CA VAL A 96 -10.65 -13.69 -5.36
C VAL A 96 -12.16 -13.52 -5.17
N THR A 97 -12.63 -13.52 -3.92
CA THR A 97 -14.01 -13.18 -3.56
C THR A 97 -14.13 -11.87 -2.78
N ALA A 98 -15.28 -11.19 -2.93
CA ALA A 98 -15.60 -10.01 -2.13
C ALA A 98 -15.76 -10.33 -0.64
N GLY A 99 -16.14 -11.58 -0.30
CA GLY A 99 -16.26 -12.04 1.09
C GLY A 99 -14.91 -12.15 1.78
N CYS A 100 -13.90 -12.68 1.09
CA CYS A 100 -12.52 -12.65 1.56
C CYS A 100 -12.04 -11.20 1.74
N TYR A 101 -12.26 -10.34 0.74
CA TYR A 101 -11.73 -8.97 0.77
C TYR A 101 -12.29 -8.16 1.94
N ARG A 102 -13.60 -8.25 2.20
CA ARG A 102 -14.21 -7.62 3.39
C ARG A 102 -13.67 -8.16 4.71
N ARG A 103 -13.38 -9.47 4.79
CA ARG A 103 -12.88 -10.10 6.02
C ARG A 103 -11.51 -9.55 6.43
N ILE A 104 -10.66 -9.22 5.46
CA ILE A 104 -9.35 -8.63 5.69
C ILE A 104 -9.40 -7.09 5.79
N GLY A 105 -10.58 -6.50 5.93
CA GLY A 105 -10.75 -5.06 6.10
C GLY A 105 -10.84 -4.25 4.81
N GLY A 106 -10.92 -4.90 3.65
CA GLY A 106 -11.15 -4.23 2.38
C GLY A 106 -12.60 -3.76 2.21
N GLY A 107 -12.79 -2.69 1.45
CA GLY A 107 -14.07 -2.07 1.14
C GLY A 107 -14.45 -2.17 -0.34
N GLY A 108 -14.75 -1.02 -0.94
CA GLY A 108 -15.15 -0.87 -2.35
C GLY A 108 -13.99 -0.59 -3.31
N GLU A 109 -12.79 -0.38 -2.79
CA GLU A 109 -11.56 -0.11 -3.53
C GLU A 109 -11.03 -1.35 -4.27
N ARG A 110 -10.15 -1.13 -5.26
CA ARG A 110 -9.56 -2.22 -6.05
C ARG A 110 -8.38 -2.87 -5.31
N GLY A 111 -7.57 -2.07 -4.64
CA GLY A 111 -6.55 -2.50 -3.70
C GLY A 111 -6.29 -1.39 -2.68
N ILE A 112 -5.47 -1.70 -1.68
CA ILE A 112 -5.00 -0.73 -0.69
C ILE A 112 -3.62 -1.12 -0.15
N ALA A 113 -2.71 -0.15 -0.11
CA ALA A 113 -1.47 -0.21 0.65
C ALA A 113 -1.73 0.11 2.13
N ILE A 114 -1.30 -0.79 3.02
CA ILE A 114 -1.34 -0.58 4.47
C ILE A 114 0.06 -0.18 4.93
N LEU A 115 0.27 1.13 5.02
CA LEU A 115 1.56 1.74 5.30
C LEU A 115 2.62 1.21 4.30
N ASP A 116 3.80 0.87 4.82
CA ASP A 116 4.92 0.23 4.15
C ASP A 116 4.92 -1.31 4.31
N ARG A 117 3.85 -1.91 4.85
CA ARG A 117 3.89 -3.30 5.34
C ARG A 117 3.11 -4.30 4.53
N ALA A 118 1.99 -3.90 3.95
CA ALA A 118 1.12 -4.83 3.25
C ALA A 118 0.37 -4.19 2.09
N VAL A 119 -0.02 -5.05 1.13
CA VAL A 119 -0.93 -4.70 0.04
C VAL A 119 -2.10 -5.67 0.07
N LEU A 120 -3.32 -5.14 0.02
CA LEU A 120 -4.53 -5.93 -0.11
C LEU A 120 -5.05 -5.76 -1.53
N LEU A 121 -5.36 -6.87 -2.20
CA LEU A 121 -5.93 -6.89 -3.55
C LEU A 121 -7.33 -7.50 -3.52
N SER A 122 -8.30 -6.72 -3.97
CA SER A 122 -9.67 -7.20 -4.17
C SER A 122 -9.76 -8.09 -5.43
N PRO A 123 -10.91 -8.74 -5.69
CA PRO A 123 -11.09 -9.51 -6.93
C PRO A 123 -10.85 -8.68 -8.19
N ARG A 124 -11.19 -7.38 -8.14
CA ARG A 124 -10.98 -6.42 -9.24
C ARG A 124 -9.58 -5.80 -9.24
N GLY A 125 -8.79 -6.06 -8.20
CA GLY A 125 -7.40 -5.60 -8.06
C GLY A 125 -6.35 -6.66 -8.35
N ILE A 126 -6.75 -7.89 -8.69
CA ILE A 126 -5.84 -8.90 -9.24
C ILE A 126 -5.55 -8.55 -10.70
N ASP A 127 -4.84 -7.44 -10.86
CA ASP A 127 -4.44 -6.84 -12.12
C ASP A 127 -3.02 -6.26 -11.94
N PRO A 128 -2.11 -6.42 -12.93
CA PRO A 128 -0.73 -5.98 -12.75
C PRO A 128 -0.56 -4.47 -12.59
N VAL A 129 -1.44 -3.65 -13.18
CA VAL A 129 -1.39 -2.18 -13.05
C VAL A 129 -1.83 -1.78 -11.65
N ILE A 130 -2.94 -2.32 -11.17
CA ILE A 130 -3.43 -2.05 -9.80
C ILE A 130 -2.42 -2.53 -8.76
N ALA A 131 -1.91 -3.75 -8.90
CA ALA A 131 -0.91 -4.26 -7.96
C ALA A 131 0.40 -3.44 -7.99
N ALA A 132 0.81 -2.94 -9.15
CA ALA A 132 1.97 -2.05 -9.24
C ALA A 132 1.71 -0.70 -8.57
N HIS A 133 0.50 -0.14 -8.71
CA HIS A 133 0.08 1.09 -8.02
C HIS A 133 0.25 0.94 -6.49
N GLU A 134 -0.35 -0.09 -5.91
CA GLU A 134 -0.28 -0.32 -4.46
C GLU A 134 1.16 -0.63 -3.98
N LEU A 135 1.91 -1.43 -4.73
CA LEU A 135 3.31 -1.71 -4.41
C LEU A 135 4.19 -0.46 -4.50
N SER A 136 3.82 0.52 -5.33
CA SER A 136 4.56 1.78 -5.48
C SER A 136 4.45 2.64 -4.23
N HIS A 137 3.26 2.72 -3.61
CA HIS A 137 3.09 3.41 -2.32
C HIS A 137 3.99 2.80 -1.25
N VAL A 138 3.97 1.47 -1.10
CA VAL A 138 4.79 0.76 -0.12
C VAL A 138 6.27 1.02 -0.36
N GLU A 139 6.74 0.89 -1.61
CA GLU A 139 8.15 1.12 -1.94
C GLU A 139 8.59 2.57 -1.70
N PHE A 140 7.75 3.54 -2.05
CA PHE A 140 8.03 4.94 -1.86
C PHE A 140 8.08 5.31 -0.37
N HIS A 141 7.14 4.81 0.43
CA HIS A 141 7.08 5.05 1.87
C HIS A 141 8.24 4.38 2.60
N GLU A 142 8.62 3.15 2.24
CA GLU A 142 9.81 2.47 2.76
C GLU A 142 11.07 3.31 2.52
N ARG A 143 11.19 3.88 1.31
CA ARG A 143 12.32 4.74 0.95
C ARG A 143 12.36 6.04 1.76
N LEU A 144 11.22 6.69 1.97
CA LEU A 144 11.10 7.93 2.73
C LEU A 144 11.29 7.73 4.24
N GLY A 145 10.88 6.58 4.78
CA GLY A 145 10.87 6.32 6.22
C GLY A 145 10.02 7.34 6.98
N SER A 146 10.59 7.96 8.02
CA SER A 146 9.89 8.95 8.86
C SER A 146 9.51 10.25 8.13
N ARG A 147 9.99 10.45 6.90
CA ARG A 147 9.70 11.65 6.10
C ARG A 147 8.46 11.53 5.22
N ARG A 148 7.79 10.37 5.19
CA ARG A 148 6.63 10.12 4.32
C ARG A 148 5.51 11.16 4.47
N GLU A 149 5.25 11.63 5.69
CA GLU A 149 4.18 12.60 5.99
C GLU A 149 4.45 14.01 5.41
N GLN A 150 5.65 14.25 4.88
CA GLN A 150 6.00 15.50 4.19
C GLN A 150 5.54 15.53 2.74
N VAL A 151 5.22 14.37 2.17
CA VAL A 151 4.79 14.27 0.77
C VAL A 151 3.27 14.44 0.70
N PRO A 152 2.76 15.41 -0.09
CA PRO A 152 1.33 15.57 -0.30
C PRO A 152 0.71 14.36 -1.01
N GLN A 153 -0.54 14.05 -0.68
CA GLN A 153 -1.27 12.91 -1.25
C GLN A 153 -1.29 12.91 -2.78
N TRP A 154 -1.44 14.09 -3.42
CA TRP A 154 -1.42 14.17 -4.87
C TRP A 154 -0.12 13.66 -5.50
N PHE A 155 1.02 13.85 -4.84
CA PHE A 155 2.30 13.40 -5.39
C PHE A 155 2.44 11.89 -5.22
N ASP A 156 2.05 11.36 -4.06
CA ASP A 156 2.08 9.92 -3.78
C ASP A 156 1.21 9.13 -4.78
N GLU A 157 -0.02 9.59 -5.00
CA GLU A 157 -0.98 8.96 -5.93
C GLU A 157 -0.58 9.16 -7.40
N GLY A 158 -0.12 10.36 -7.76
CA GLY A 158 0.37 10.65 -9.10
C GLY A 158 1.62 9.82 -9.44
N LEU A 159 2.50 9.61 -8.47
CA LEU A 159 3.68 8.76 -8.62
C LEU A 159 3.27 7.29 -8.77
N ALA A 160 2.35 6.79 -7.95
CA ALA A 160 1.86 5.41 -8.08
C ALA A 160 1.25 5.14 -9.46
N VAL A 161 0.48 6.09 -10.01
CA VAL A 161 -0.03 6.03 -11.40
C VAL A 161 1.10 6.01 -12.43
N LEU A 162 2.13 6.86 -12.24
CA LEU A 162 3.29 6.93 -13.14
C LEU A 162 4.07 5.61 -13.15
N VAL A 163 4.40 5.06 -11.98
CA VAL A 163 5.14 3.80 -11.82
C VAL A 163 4.34 2.62 -12.36
N ALA A 164 3.03 2.57 -12.10
CA ALA A 164 2.16 1.52 -12.61
C ALA A 164 1.98 1.58 -14.14
N GLY A 165 2.21 2.74 -14.75
CA GLY A 165 1.97 2.98 -16.17
C GLY A 165 0.49 2.94 -16.52
N ASP A 166 -0.38 3.45 -15.64
CA ASP A 166 -1.82 3.24 -15.75
C ASP A 166 -2.43 3.98 -16.96
N ALA A 167 -2.84 3.19 -17.95
CA ALA A 167 -3.43 3.69 -19.19
C ALA A 167 -4.81 4.34 -18.99
N ARG A 168 -5.43 4.28 -17.81
CA ARG A 168 -6.64 5.06 -17.50
C ARG A 168 -6.32 6.55 -17.35
N TYR A 169 -5.11 6.87 -16.88
CA TYR A 169 -4.75 8.21 -16.40
C TYR A 169 -3.51 8.80 -17.10
N LEU A 170 -2.70 7.97 -17.77
CA LEU A 170 -1.55 8.40 -18.57
C LEU A 170 -1.62 7.85 -20.00
N LEU A 171 -1.08 8.60 -20.96
CA LEU A 171 -0.86 8.12 -22.32
C LEU A 171 0.33 7.12 -22.33
N PRO A 172 0.46 6.30 -23.40
CA PRO A 172 1.55 5.34 -23.53
C PRO A 172 2.95 6.00 -23.46
N SER A 173 3.97 5.21 -23.13
CA SER A 173 5.36 5.67 -23.02
C SER A 173 5.96 6.19 -24.35
N THR A 174 5.32 5.88 -25.49
CA THR A 174 5.70 6.38 -26.80
C THR A 174 5.27 7.83 -27.06
N ALA A 175 4.41 8.40 -26.22
CA ALA A 175 4.01 9.80 -26.31
C ALA A 175 5.08 10.71 -25.71
N GLY A 176 5.40 11.81 -26.40
CA GLY A 176 6.36 12.81 -25.90
C GLY A 176 5.88 13.52 -24.62
N ASP A 177 4.60 13.86 -24.56
CA ASP A 177 3.91 14.22 -23.31
C ASP A 177 2.86 13.15 -23.01
N ARG A 178 2.98 12.50 -21.85
CA ARG A 178 2.09 11.42 -21.44
C ARG A 178 0.81 11.92 -20.75
N CYS A 179 0.64 13.23 -20.62
CA CYS A 179 -0.46 13.77 -19.86
C CYS A 179 -1.83 13.58 -20.56
N ARG A 180 -2.82 13.04 -19.83
CA ARG A 180 -4.22 12.95 -20.29
C ARG A 180 -5.10 14.13 -19.85
N ASP A 181 -4.90 14.62 -18.62
CA ASP A 181 -5.66 15.74 -18.08
C ASP A 181 -4.69 16.78 -17.47
N SER A 182 -4.57 17.92 -18.14
CA SER A 182 -3.73 19.04 -17.71
C SER A 182 -4.52 20.16 -17.01
N ALA A 183 -5.78 19.92 -16.62
CA ALA A 183 -6.59 20.98 -16.03
C ALA A 183 -5.87 21.63 -14.83
N PRO A 184 -5.79 22.97 -14.83
CA PRO A 184 -5.09 23.70 -13.78
C PRO A 184 -5.86 23.65 -12.46
N GLY A 185 -5.19 23.99 -11.35
CA GLY A 185 -5.83 24.14 -10.04
C GLY A 185 -5.03 23.54 -8.89
N PRO A 186 -5.48 23.70 -7.63
CA PRO A 186 -4.86 22.98 -6.53
C PRO A 186 -5.14 21.47 -6.64
N LEU A 187 -4.19 20.65 -6.21
CA LEU A 187 -4.43 19.22 -6.00
C LEU A 187 -4.54 18.90 -4.51
N PRO A 188 -5.30 17.86 -4.13
CA PRO A 188 -5.49 17.48 -2.74
C PRO A 188 -4.16 17.16 -2.06
N ARG A 189 -3.91 17.74 -0.89
CA ARG A 189 -2.65 17.52 -0.15
C ARG A 189 -2.79 16.45 0.93
N THR A 190 -3.99 16.26 1.47
CA THR A 190 -4.24 15.29 2.54
C THR A 190 -5.11 14.14 2.03
N HIS A 191 -5.02 12.99 2.71
CA HIS A 191 -5.83 11.81 2.39
C HIS A 191 -7.36 12.10 2.40
N PRO A 192 -7.94 12.82 3.39
CA PRO A 192 -9.36 13.17 3.35
C PRO A 192 -9.75 14.05 2.14
N GLN A 193 -8.90 15.02 1.78
CA GLN A 193 -9.13 15.85 0.59
C GLN A 193 -9.06 15.00 -0.68
N TRP A 194 -8.11 14.06 -0.74
CA TRP A 194 -7.96 13.17 -1.89
C TRP A 194 -9.17 12.27 -2.06
N LEU A 195 -9.65 11.64 -0.98
CA LEU A 195 -10.84 10.79 -1.01
C LEU A 195 -12.07 11.56 -1.52
N ALA A 196 -12.27 12.79 -1.03
CA ALA A 196 -13.35 13.65 -1.49
C ALA A 196 -13.21 14.00 -2.99
N ALA A 197 -12.02 14.38 -3.44
CA ALA A 197 -11.77 14.74 -4.82
C ALA A 197 -11.91 13.55 -5.78
N ALA A 198 -11.34 12.39 -5.43
CA ALA A 198 -11.39 11.18 -6.24
C ALA A 198 -12.82 10.60 -6.34
N THR A 199 -13.63 10.76 -5.29
CA THR A 199 -15.05 10.39 -5.32
C THR A 199 -15.86 11.30 -6.25
N ALA A 200 -15.55 12.60 -6.26
CA ALA A 200 -16.23 13.57 -7.13
C ALA A 200 -15.79 13.45 -8.59
N ASP A 201 -14.51 13.20 -8.83
CA ASP A 201 -13.91 13.10 -10.16
C ASP A 201 -12.66 12.21 -10.16
N GLU A 202 -12.78 10.99 -10.70
CA GLU A 202 -11.65 10.06 -10.84
C GLU A 202 -10.51 10.64 -11.73
N GLN A 203 -10.74 11.68 -12.53
CA GLN A 203 -9.67 12.32 -13.31
C GLN A 203 -8.67 13.11 -12.44
N VAL A 204 -8.92 13.25 -11.12
CA VAL A 204 -7.88 13.76 -10.19
C VAL A 204 -6.60 12.92 -10.24
N TYR A 205 -6.71 11.61 -10.49
CA TYR A 205 -5.55 10.74 -10.72
C TYR A 205 -4.76 11.14 -11.97
N ALA A 206 -5.45 11.44 -13.08
CA ALA A 206 -4.80 11.91 -14.31
C ALA A 206 -4.08 13.23 -14.10
N ARG A 207 -4.71 14.21 -13.43
CA ARG A 207 -4.09 15.51 -13.13
C ARG A 207 -2.86 15.38 -12.23
N ALA A 208 -2.94 14.54 -11.20
CA ALA A 208 -1.82 14.25 -10.31
C ALA A 208 -0.66 13.58 -11.07
N ALA A 209 -0.97 12.53 -11.83
CA ALA A 209 0.01 11.81 -12.63
C ALA A 209 0.68 12.72 -13.67
N CYS A 210 -0.06 13.62 -14.31
CA CYS A 210 0.48 14.61 -15.23
C CYS A 210 1.51 15.53 -14.56
N ARG A 211 1.24 16.02 -13.34
CA ARG A 211 2.20 16.87 -12.62
C ARG A 211 3.46 16.12 -12.24
N VAL A 212 3.31 14.90 -11.70
CA VAL A 212 4.47 14.07 -11.35
C VAL A 212 5.27 13.69 -12.60
N PHE A 213 4.60 13.31 -13.70
CA PHE A 213 5.24 12.99 -14.97
C PHE A 213 6.04 14.18 -15.51
N ARG A 214 5.45 15.38 -15.59
CA ARG A 214 6.18 16.56 -16.08
C ARG A 214 7.32 16.97 -15.15
N TRP A 215 7.11 16.89 -13.83
CA TRP A 215 8.15 17.19 -12.84
C TRP A 215 9.35 16.22 -12.96
N THR A 216 9.09 14.92 -13.10
CA THR A 216 10.14 13.90 -13.31
C THR A 216 10.84 14.10 -14.67
N ALA A 217 10.08 14.29 -15.75
CA ALA A 217 10.63 14.50 -17.09
C ALA A 217 11.58 15.70 -17.16
N ALA A 218 11.24 16.81 -16.49
CA ALA A 218 12.09 18.00 -16.42
C ALA A 218 13.39 17.81 -15.60
N ARG A 219 13.49 16.73 -14.80
CA ARG A 219 14.57 16.48 -13.83
C ARG A 219 15.31 15.16 -14.08
N GLY A 220 15.22 14.61 -15.30
CA GLY A 220 15.96 13.41 -15.68
C GLY A 220 15.22 12.09 -15.42
N GLY A 221 13.88 12.12 -15.38
CA GLY A 221 13.01 10.94 -15.30
C GLY A 221 12.97 10.32 -13.91
N ASP A 222 12.93 8.99 -13.85
CA ASP A 222 12.72 8.21 -12.61
C ASP A 222 13.77 8.52 -11.53
N ARG A 223 15.01 8.87 -11.93
CA ARG A 223 16.08 9.29 -11.01
C ARG A 223 15.72 10.52 -10.18
N ALA A 224 14.87 11.41 -10.70
CA ALA A 224 14.40 12.57 -9.96
C ALA A 224 13.68 12.17 -8.67
N VAL A 225 12.91 11.09 -8.70
CA VAL A 225 12.19 10.58 -7.51
C VAL A 225 13.18 10.02 -6.47
N LEU A 226 14.23 9.34 -6.93
CA LEU A 226 15.28 8.83 -6.04
C LEU A 226 16.06 9.95 -5.37
N ASP A 227 16.42 11.00 -6.11
CA ASP A 227 17.05 12.20 -5.55
C ASP A 227 16.12 12.91 -4.55
N LEU A 228 14.84 13.08 -4.89
CA LEU A 228 13.82 13.64 -3.99
C LEU A 228 13.77 12.87 -2.66
N VAL A 229 13.72 11.54 -2.70
CA VAL A 229 13.78 10.70 -1.50
C VAL A 229 15.02 11.04 -0.66
N ASP A 230 16.21 11.05 -1.26
CA ASP A 230 17.46 11.28 -0.54
C ASP A 230 17.54 12.69 0.06
N ARG A 231 17.03 13.70 -0.64
CA ARG A 231 16.94 15.09 -0.17
C ARG A 231 15.95 15.25 0.99
N LEU A 232 14.75 14.66 0.88
CA LEU A 232 13.77 14.65 1.98
C LEU A 232 14.34 13.94 3.22
N ARG A 233 15.05 12.82 3.05
CA ARG A 233 15.73 12.11 4.15
C ARG A 233 16.76 12.99 4.85
N ARG A 234 17.47 13.86 4.11
CA ARG A 234 18.40 14.86 4.65
C ARG A 234 17.72 16.06 5.33
N GLY A 235 16.39 16.17 5.25
CA GLY A 235 15.61 17.18 5.95
C GLY A 235 15.24 18.39 5.10
N GLU A 236 15.47 18.36 3.80
CA GLU A 236 14.91 19.35 2.86
C GLU A 236 13.38 19.21 2.80
N ARG A 237 12.68 20.29 2.45
CA ARG A 237 11.21 20.31 2.43
C ARG A 237 10.68 19.99 1.05
N PHE A 238 9.61 19.20 0.97
CA PHE A 238 8.96 18.84 -0.30
C PHE A 238 8.60 20.06 -1.16
N THR A 239 8.08 21.13 -0.54
CA THR A 239 7.69 22.38 -1.23
C THR A 239 8.84 22.93 -2.05
N ASP A 240 10.04 22.97 -1.45
CA ASP A 240 11.24 23.59 -2.03
C ASP A 240 11.85 22.74 -3.18
N LEU A 241 11.40 21.49 -3.31
CA LEU A 241 11.93 20.50 -4.26
C LEU A 241 11.01 20.30 -5.47
N VAL A 242 9.70 20.48 -5.26
CA VAL A 242 8.67 20.09 -6.22
C VAL A 242 7.75 21.23 -6.62
N GLU A 243 7.52 22.20 -5.75
CA GLU A 243 6.48 23.23 -5.93
C GLU A 243 7.05 24.62 -6.28
N ASP A 244 8.39 24.75 -6.33
CA ASP A 244 9.12 25.95 -6.78
C ASP A 244 9.50 25.91 -8.28
#